data_AF-A0A5C4XTU3-F1
#
_entry.id   AF-A0A5C4XTU3-F1
#
_cell.length_a   1.000
_cell.length_b   1.000
_cell.length_c   1.000
_cell.angle_alpha   90.00
_cell.angle_beta   90.00
_cell.angle_gamma   90.00
#
_symmetry.space_group_name_H-M   'P 1'
#
loop_
_entity.id
_entity.type
_entity.pdbx_description
1 polymer ?
#
loop_
_entity_poly.entity_id
_entity_poly.type
_entity_poly.pdbx_seq_one_letter_code
_entity_poly.pdbx_strand_id
1 'polypeptide(L)'
;MAFVAPFKVMVDATISFDLSIDNSDLETFVIDRSSVDAALGTTDGRINSAADFKAVVDYVVTVGEGLDVRTQGNMITFKAEQDMFPGYGTYAVPFYISQFRPDPPFTLRFDLSEIDVTSDEFTIDDYIEGVEFMLQQSIDSGAMLGAVQQRIELQTDFSHRMMDEVESGVSRLVDADMEEASTRLQAFQTQKQLALQSLQIANSQPQNILSLFN
;
A
#
# COMPACT_ATOMS: atom_id res chain seq x y z
N MET A 1 21.17 -29.75 -10.06
CA MET A 1 19.93 -29.45 -10.80
C MET A 1 20.29 -28.97 -12.20
N ALA A 2 19.45 -29.18 -13.22
CA ALA A 2 19.64 -28.57 -14.53
C ALA A 2 18.74 -27.33 -14.67
N PHE A 3 19.28 -26.25 -15.21
CA PHE A 3 18.50 -25.10 -15.68
C PHE A 3 17.85 -25.50 -17.01
N VAL A 4 16.53 -25.61 -17.00
CA VAL A 4 15.77 -26.18 -18.12
C VAL A 4 15.34 -25.11 -19.11
N ALA A 5 14.84 -23.98 -18.62
CA ALA A 5 14.35 -22.89 -19.45
C ALA A 5 14.47 -21.53 -18.73
N PRO A 6 14.60 -20.42 -19.48
CA PRO A 6 14.45 -19.07 -18.96
C PRO A 6 13.10 -18.89 -18.24
N PHE A 7 13.10 -18.10 -17.17
CA PHE A 7 11.85 -17.72 -16.50
C PHE A 7 11.95 -16.31 -15.93
N LYS A 8 10.81 -15.77 -15.52
CA LYS A 8 10.68 -14.42 -14.96
C LYS A 8 10.07 -14.48 -13.58
N VAL A 9 10.73 -13.85 -12.61
CA VAL A 9 10.16 -13.60 -11.28
C VAL A 9 9.30 -12.34 -11.36
N MET A 10 8.03 -12.46 -11.01
CA MET A 10 7.08 -11.35 -11.09
C MET A 10 7.18 -10.45 -9.86
N VAL A 11 6.61 -9.24 -9.94
CA VAL A 11 6.65 -8.28 -8.81
C VAL A 11 5.89 -8.81 -7.59
N ASP A 12 4.88 -9.64 -7.83
CA ASP A 12 3.98 -10.27 -6.87
C ASP A 12 4.33 -11.74 -6.61
N ALA A 13 5.51 -12.20 -7.03
CA ALA A 13 5.94 -13.58 -6.87
C ALA A 13 7.31 -13.67 -6.19
N THR A 14 7.49 -14.74 -5.43
CA THR A 14 8.76 -15.08 -4.78
C THR A 14 9.09 -16.55 -5.00
N ILE A 15 10.37 -16.89 -4.85
CA ILE A 15 10.84 -18.28 -4.79
C ILE A 15 11.65 -18.43 -3.52
N SER A 16 11.28 -19.37 -2.66
CA SER A 16 12.00 -19.64 -1.41
C SER A 16 12.66 -21.01 -1.40
N PHE A 17 13.74 -21.14 -0.64
CA PHE A 17 14.36 -22.42 -0.32
C PHE A 17 14.99 -22.36 1.06
N ASP A 18 15.11 -23.51 1.72
CA ASP A 18 15.79 -23.65 3.01
C ASP A 18 17.19 -24.20 2.80
N LEU A 19 18.14 -23.69 3.57
CA LEU A 19 19.53 -24.10 3.59
C LEU A 19 19.94 -24.46 5.02
N SER A 20 20.70 -25.53 5.19
CA SER A 20 21.43 -25.84 6.42
C SER A 20 22.79 -26.41 6.04
N ILE A 21 23.83 -25.88 6.66
CA ILE A 21 25.22 -26.27 6.46
C ILE A 21 25.83 -26.56 7.83
N ASP A 22 26.60 -27.64 7.93
CA ASP A 22 27.25 -28.04 9.19
C ASP A 22 26.27 -28.27 10.35
N ASN A 23 25.07 -28.78 10.05
CA ASN A 23 23.98 -28.97 11.00
C ASN A 23 23.53 -27.68 11.72
N SER A 24 23.72 -26.52 11.07
CA SER A 24 23.08 -25.27 11.50
C SER A 24 21.55 -25.41 11.48
N ASP A 25 20.88 -24.49 12.18
CA ASP A 25 19.43 -24.33 12.01
C ASP A 25 19.10 -24.05 10.53
N LEU A 26 17.90 -24.47 10.11
CA LEU A 26 17.40 -24.21 8.76
C LEU A 26 17.10 -22.73 8.59
N GLU A 27 17.72 -22.11 7.60
CA GLU A 27 17.47 -20.73 7.20
C GLU A 27 16.74 -20.69 5.86
N THR A 28 15.70 -19.83 5.77
CA THR A 28 14.92 -19.65 4.55
C THR A 28 15.44 -18.43 3.78
N PHE A 29 15.85 -18.66 2.54
CA PHE A 29 16.24 -17.62 1.60
C PHE A 29 15.10 -17.34 0.62
N VAL A 30 14.92 -16.07 0.25
CA VAL A 30 13.85 -15.62 -0.64
C VAL A 30 14.46 -14.89 -1.83
N ILE A 31 14.08 -15.36 -3.02
CA ILE A 31 14.33 -14.72 -4.30
C ILE A 31 13.05 -13.99 -4.71
N ASP A 32 13.09 -12.68 -4.70
CA ASP A 32 12.05 -11.82 -5.28
C ASP A 32 12.59 -11.08 -6.52
N ARG A 33 11.72 -10.39 -7.27
CA ARG A 33 12.15 -9.64 -8.45
C ARG A 33 13.24 -8.61 -8.15
N SER A 34 13.19 -7.96 -6.99
CA SER A 34 14.18 -6.95 -6.63
C SER A 34 15.58 -7.55 -6.45
N SER A 35 15.64 -8.75 -5.86
CA SER A 35 16.88 -9.52 -5.71
C SER A 35 17.44 -9.97 -7.07
N VAL A 36 16.56 -10.36 -8.01
CA VAL A 36 16.97 -10.71 -9.38
C VAL A 36 17.53 -9.51 -10.11
N ASP A 37 16.79 -8.41 -10.13
CA ASP A 37 17.16 -7.17 -10.80
C ASP A 37 18.47 -6.60 -10.23
N ALA A 38 18.64 -6.64 -8.91
CA ALA A 38 19.87 -6.21 -8.25
C ALA A 38 21.08 -7.12 -8.56
N ALA A 39 20.88 -8.45 -8.55
CA ALA A 39 21.95 -9.41 -8.84
C ALA A 39 22.43 -9.35 -10.30
N LEU A 40 21.51 -9.12 -11.24
CA LEU A 40 21.80 -9.14 -12.68
C LEU A 40 22.02 -7.75 -13.28
N GLY A 41 21.70 -6.68 -12.55
CA GLY A 41 21.75 -5.31 -13.07
C GLY A 41 20.68 -5.05 -14.14
N THR A 42 19.55 -5.74 -14.05
CA THR A 42 18.40 -5.60 -14.96
C THR A 42 17.20 -4.98 -14.25
N THR A 43 16.07 -4.85 -14.95
CA THR A 43 14.81 -4.33 -14.38
C THR A 43 13.60 -5.17 -14.79
N ASP A 44 13.84 -6.38 -15.30
CA ASP A 44 12.85 -7.21 -15.98
C ASP A 44 12.48 -8.47 -15.19
N GLY A 45 13.19 -8.76 -14.09
CA GLY A 45 13.05 -9.97 -13.28
C GLY A 45 13.39 -11.26 -14.02
N ARG A 46 14.11 -11.20 -15.15
CA ARG A 46 14.38 -12.38 -15.99
C ARG A 46 15.67 -13.08 -15.60
N ILE A 47 15.59 -14.41 -15.51
CA ILE A 47 16.73 -15.30 -15.37
C ILE A 47 16.81 -16.11 -16.67
N ASN A 48 17.83 -15.84 -17.49
CA ASN A 48 17.94 -16.41 -18.84
C ASN A 48 18.89 -17.61 -18.90
N SER A 49 19.73 -17.79 -17.89
CA SER A 49 20.75 -18.83 -17.90
C SER A 49 21.02 -19.41 -16.51
N ALA A 50 21.71 -20.55 -16.47
CA ALA A 50 22.23 -21.12 -15.23
C ALA A 50 23.21 -20.17 -14.51
N ALA A 51 23.97 -19.36 -15.26
CA ALA A 51 24.88 -18.38 -14.70
C ALA A 51 24.12 -17.22 -14.03
N ASP A 52 23.03 -16.76 -14.65
CA ASP A 52 22.14 -15.76 -14.07
C ASP A 52 21.54 -16.29 -12.77
N PHE A 53 21.03 -17.53 -12.79
CA PHE A 53 20.46 -18.15 -11.59
C PHE A 53 21.49 -18.28 -10.47
N LYS A 54 22.73 -18.67 -10.79
CA LYS A 54 23.83 -18.65 -9.82
C LYS A 54 24.03 -17.27 -9.22
N ALA A 55 24.13 -16.23 -10.05
CA ALA A 55 24.35 -14.86 -9.56
C ALA A 55 23.22 -14.40 -8.62
N VAL A 56 21.97 -14.75 -8.94
CA VAL A 56 20.82 -14.47 -8.08
C VAL A 56 20.92 -15.22 -6.75
N VAL A 57 21.27 -16.52 -6.77
CA VAL A 57 21.43 -17.29 -5.52
C VAL A 57 22.58 -16.74 -4.68
N ASP A 58 23.73 -16.42 -5.28
CA ASP A 58 24.88 -15.81 -4.60
C ASP A 58 24.55 -14.42 -4.03
N TYR A 59 23.57 -13.72 -4.61
CA TYR A 59 23.13 -12.42 -4.11
C TYR A 59 22.20 -12.55 -2.90
N VAL A 60 21.24 -13.48 -2.94
CA VAL A 60 20.28 -13.68 -1.83
C VAL A 60 20.91 -14.42 -0.66
N VAL A 61 21.87 -15.31 -0.93
CA VAL A 61 22.66 -15.97 0.11
C VAL A 61 23.88 -15.12 0.38
N THR A 62 23.90 -14.43 1.51
CA THR A 62 24.98 -13.51 1.86
C THR A 62 26.35 -14.19 1.76
N VAL A 63 27.34 -13.47 1.22
CA VAL A 63 28.74 -13.94 1.20
C VAL A 63 29.17 -14.29 2.62
N GLY A 64 29.54 -15.55 2.84
CA GLY A 64 29.95 -16.06 4.15
C GLY A 64 28.96 -17.03 4.82
N GLU A 65 27.81 -17.32 4.22
CA GLU A 65 26.92 -18.41 4.69
C GLU A 65 27.45 -19.81 4.34
N GLY A 66 28.63 -19.90 3.71
CA GLY A 66 29.29 -21.16 3.39
C GLY A 66 28.62 -21.95 2.26
N LEU A 67 27.77 -21.33 1.45
CA LEU A 67 27.21 -21.92 0.23
C LEU A 67 28.12 -21.62 -0.97
N ASP A 68 28.56 -22.68 -1.65
CA ASP A 68 29.22 -22.60 -2.95
C ASP A 68 28.26 -23.10 -4.04
N VAL A 69 27.89 -22.18 -4.93
CA VAL A 69 27.08 -22.46 -6.12
C VAL A 69 28.01 -22.53 -7.34
N ARG A 70 27.98 -23.64 -8.08
CA ARG A 70 28.77 -23.80 -9.31
C ARG A 70 27.90 -24.12 -10.50
N THR A 71 28.29 -23.59 -11.66
CA THR A 71 27.64 -23.83 -12.94
C THR A 71 28.59 -24.49 -13.93
N GLN A 72 28.10 -25.49 -14.66
CA GLN A 72 28.81 -26.11 -15.78
C GLN A 72 27.80 -26.34 -16.91
N GLY A 73 27.83 -25.47 -17.93
CA GLY A 73 26.74 -25.39 -18.90
C GLY A 73 25.42 -25.09 -18.18
N ASN A 74 24.39 -25.92 -18.41
CA ASN A 74 23.09 -25.77 -17.75
C ASN A 74 23.02 -26.44 -16.36
N MET A 75 24.06 -27.15 -15.92
CA MET A 75 24.04 -27.79 -14.60
C MET A 75 24.42 -26.81 -13.51
N ILE A 76 23.60 -26.75 -12.47
CA ILE A 76 23.82 -26.00 -11.23
C ILE A 76 24.05 -27.00 -10.11
N THR A 77 25.15 -26.82 -9.38
CA THR A 77 25.53 -27.66 -8.23
C THR A 77 25.68 -26.78 -7.01
N PHE A 78 25.06 -27.19 -5.91
CA PHE A 78 25.15 -26.55 -4.60
C PHE A 78 26.00 -27.43 -3.69
N LYS A 79 26.96 -26.82 -2.99
CA LYS A 79 27.82 -27.49 -2.02
C LYS A 79 28.11 -26.54 -0.86
N ALA A 80 28.55 -27.10 0.25
CA ALA A 80 29.22 -26.30 1.26
C ALA A 80 30.59 -25.84 0.76
N GLU A 81 30.98 -24.63 1.13
CA GLU A 81 32.27 -24.02 0.84
C GLU A 81 33.34 -24.58 1.77
N GLN A 82 34.15 -25.52 1.26
CA GLN A 82 35.12 -26.27 2.08
C GLN A 82 36.12 -25.37 2.81
N ASP A 83 36.52 -24.25 2.21
CA ASP A 83 37.49 -23.32 2.80
C ASP A 83 36.96 -22.64 4.07
N MET A 84 35.64 -22.53 4.22
CA MET A 84 34.97 -22.01 5.43
C MET A 84 34.84 -23.06 6.55
N PHE A 85 35.01 -24.35 6.23
CA PHE A 85 34.87 -25.47 7.18
C PHE A 85 36.14 -26.35 7.25
N PRO A 86 37.30 -25.78 7.64
CA PRO A 86 38.57 -26.51 7.65
C PRO A 86 38.59 -27.70 8.63
N GLY A 87 37.70 -27.72 9.63
CA GLY A 87 37.56 -28.83 10.59
C GLY A 87 37.14 -30.16 9.96
N TYR A 88 36.52 -30.12 8.76
CA TYR A 88 36.15 -31.31 8.00
C TYR A 88 37.30 -31.86 7.13
N GLY A 89 38.42 -31.13 6.97
CA GLY A 89 39.56 -31.58 6.17
C GLY A 89 39.15 -31.90 4.72
N THR A 90 39.36 -33.15 4.28
CA THR A 90 38.94 -33.64 2.95
C THR A 90 37.54 -34.26 2.93
N TYR A 91 36.86 -34.34 4.08
CA TYR A 91 35.50 -34.88 4.17
C TYR A 91 34.47 -33.84 3.75
N ALA A 92 33.32 -34.31 3.28
CA ALA A 92 32.20 -33.44 2.92
C ALA A 92 31.55 -32.89 4.18
N VAL A 93 31.28 -31.58 4.18
CA VAL A 93 30.47 -30.90 5.20
C VAL A 93 29.01 -31.35 5.05
N PRO A 94 28.28 -31.64 6.15
CA PRO A 94 26.84 -31.86 6.12
C PRO A 94 26.13 -30.69 5.42
N PHE A 95 25.34 -31.01 4.40
CA PHE A 95 24.72 -30.03 3.53
C PHE A 95 23.28 -30.44 3.23
N TYR A 96 22.37 -29.50 3.42
CA TYR A 96 20.97 -29.65 3.06
C TYR A 96 20.49 -28.40 2.32
N ILE A 97 19.79 -28.62 1.20
CA ILE A 97 19.00 -27.59 0.52
C ILE A 97 17.63 -28.18 0.22
N SER A 98 16.57 -27.42 0.48
CA SER A 98 15.22 -27.84 0.13
C SER A 98 14.98 -27.76 -1.38
N GLN A 99 13.83 -28.28 -1.82
CA GLN A 99 13.28 -27.87 -3.12
C GLN A 99 12.97 -26.37 -3.13
N PHE A 100 13.07 -25.75 -4.30
CA PHE A 100 12.61 -24.38 -4.51
C PHE A 100 11.09 -24.33 -4.51
N ARG A 101 10.52 -23.36 -3.81
CA ARG A 101 9.08 -23.21 -3.59
C ARG A 101 8.64 -21.84 -4.11
N PRO A 102 7.97 -21.78 -5.27
CA PRO A 102 7.36 -20.55 -5.74
C PRO A 102 6.12 -20.19 -4.91
N ASP A 103 5.93 -18.90 -4.66
CA ASP A 103 4.72 -18.32 -4.07
C ASP A 103 4.33 -17.04 -4.84
N PRO A 104 3.18 -17.01 -5.54
CA PRO A 104 2.22 -18.10 -5.68
C PRO A 104 2.82 -19.31 -6.42
N PRO A 105 2.19 -20.51 -6.34
CA PRO A 105 2.57 -21.65 -7.16
C PRO A 105 2.73 -21.23 -8.62
N PHE A 106 3.66 -21.85 -9.35
CA PHE A 106 3.93 -21.48 -10.73
C PHE A 106 2.63 -21.49 -11.55
N THR A 107 2.26 -20.32 -12.07
CA THR A 107 1.22 -20.15 -13.08
C THR A 107 1.85 -19.53 -14.31
N LEU A 108 1.41 -19.98 -15.48
CA LEU A 108 1.80 -19.37 -16.74
C LEU A 108 1.20 -17.98 -16.83
N ARG A 109 2.05 -16.97 -16.74
CA ARG A 109 1.68 -15.57 -16.95
C ARG A 109 2.61 -15.05 -18.04
N PHE A 110 2.03 -14.79 -19.21
CA PHE A 110 2.72 -14.29 -20.40
C PHE A 110 2.03 -13.02 -20.89
N ASP A 111 2.71 -12.25 -21.74
CA ASP A 111 2.02 -11.26 -22.55
C ASP A 111 1.20 -11.99 -23.63
N LEU A 112 -0.02 -11.53 -23.92
CA LEU A 112 -0.83 -12.13 -24.98
C LEU A 112 -0.14 -12.10 -26.35
N SER A 113 0.81 -11.18 -26.55
CA SER A 113 1.64 -11.09 -27.75
C SER A 113 2.75 -12.14 -27.83
N GLU A 114 3.09 -12.80 -26.71
CA GLU A 114 4.11 -13.86 -26.63
C GLU A 114 3.53 -15.26 -26.82
N ILE A 115 2.20 -15.40 -26.95
CA ILE A 115 1.55 -16.69 -27.18
C ILE A 115 1.99 -17.24 -28.55
N ASP A 116 2.71 -18.35 -28.53
CA ASP A 116 3.07 -19.09 -29.73
C ASP A 116 2.60 -20.56 -29.63
N VAL A 117 1.47 -20.84 -30.30
CA VAL A 117 0.85 -22.18 -30.39
C VAL A 117 1.52 -23.10 -31.42
N THR A 118 2.55 -22.61 -32.11
CA THR A 118 3.34 -23.40 -33.07
C THR A 118 4.65 -23.91 -32.47
N SER A 119 5.04 -23.38 -31.31
CA SER A 119 6.17 -23.86 -30.52
C SER A 119 5.78 -25.03 -29.63
N ASP A 120 6.72 -25.92 -29.33
CA ASP A 120 6.55 -27.01 -28.35
C ASP A 120 6.91 -26.56 -26.92
N GLU A 121 7.05 -25.25 -26.67
CA GLU A 121 7.47 -24.72 -25.35
C GLU A 121 6.37 -24.83 -24.30
N PHE A 122 5.13 -24.54 -24.69
CA PHE A 122 3.93 -24.67 -23.85
C PHE A 122 2.79 -25.30 -24.66
N THR A 123 1.96 -26.11 -24.00
CA THR A 123 0.78 -26.68 -24.65
C THR A 123 -0.32 -25.63 -24.79
N ILE A 124 -1.33 -25.90 -25.62
CA ILE A 124 -2.51 -25.04 -25.70
C ILE A 124 -3.24 -24.96 -24.35
N ASP A 125 -3.28 -26.07 -23.61
CA ASP A 125 -3.92 -26.12 -22.29
C ASP A 125 -3.19 -25.24 -21.28
N ASP A 126 -1.86 -25.23 -21.31
CA ASP A 126 -1.00 -24.33 -20.52
C ASP A 126 -1.30 -22.85 -20.81
N TYR A 127 -1.44 -22.49 -22.09
CA TYR A 127 -1.83 -21.13 -22.47
C TYR A 127 -3.26 -20.79 -22.02
N ILE A 128 -4.21 -21.73 -22.10
CA ILE A 128 -5.58 -21.51 -21.63
C ILE A 128 -5.59 -21.26 -20.12
N GLU A 129 -4.87 -22.05 -19.33
CA GLU A 129 -4.76 -21.86 -17.87
C GLU A 129 -4.21 -20.47 -17.53
N GLY A 130 -3.18 -20.01 -18.26
CA GLY A 130 -2.63 -18.68 -18.08
C GLY A 130 -3.62 -17.55 -18.41
N VAL A 131 -4.38 -17.70 -19.51
CA VAL A 131 -5.43 -16.73 -19.87
C VAL A 131 -6.57 -16.74 -18.84
N GLU A 132 -6.98 -17.90 -18.34
CA GLU A 132 -8.01 -18.01 -17.29
C GLU A 132 -7.58 -17.32 -15.99
N PHE A 133 -6.31 -17.48 -15.59
CA PHE A 133 -5.75 -16.76 -14.45
C PHE A 133 -5.75 -15.24 -14.66
N MET A 134 -5.33 -14.78 -15.85
CA MET A 134 -5.37 -13.35 -16.20
C MET A 134 -6.80 -12.80 -16.22
N LEU A 135 -7.77 -13.58 -16.70
CA LEU A 135 -9.18 -13.23 -16.68
C LEU A 135 -9.71 -13.09 -15.25
N GLN A 136 -9.39 -14.05 -14.37
CA GLN A 136 -9.75 -13.98 -12.95
C GLN A 136 -9.17 -12.73 -12.29
N GLN A 137 -7.89 -12.43 -12.53
CA GLN A 137 -7.24 -11.22 -12.02
C GLN A 137 -7.90 -9.92 -12.53
N SER A 138 -8.38 -9.91 -13.77
CA SER A 138 -9.11 -8.79 -14.35
C SER A 138 -10.49 -8.61 -13.71
N ILE A 139 -11.21 -9.71 -13.46
CA ILE A 139 -12.49 -9.73 -12.74
C ILE A 139 -12.31 -9.18 -11.32
N ASP A 140 -11.29 -9.65 -10.60
CA ASP A 140 -10.99 -9.21 -9.23
C ASP A 140 -10.63 -7.72 -9.19
N SER A 141 -9.86 -7.25 -10.17
CA SER A 141 -9.53 -5.83 -10.33
C SER A 141 -10.79 -4.99 -10.60
N GLY A 142 -11.68 -5.46 -11.48
CA GLY A 142 -12.96 -4.82 -11.77
C GLY A 142 -13.86 -4.76 -10.54
N ALA A 143 -13.93 -5.83 -9.75
CA ALA A 143 -14.69 -5.89 -8.50
C ALA A 143 -14.13 -4.89 -7.47
N MET A 144 -12.80 -4.81 -7.33
CA MET A 144 -12.14 -3.84 -6.46
C MET A 144 -12.44 -2.40 -6.88
N LEU A 145 -12.35 -2.09 -8.19
CA LEU A 145 -12.68 -0.77 -8.71
C LEU A 145 -14.15 -0.41 -8.45
N GLY A 146 -15.08 -1.36 -8.62
CA GLY A 146 -16.48 -1.17 -8.29
C GLY A 146 -16.72 -0.88 -6.80
N ALA A 147 -16.03 -1.59 -5.90
CA ALA A 147 -16.09 -1.34 -4.47
C ALA A 147 -15.51 0.05 -4.09
N VAL A 148 -14.41 0.45 -4.73
CA VAL A 148 -13.82 1.79 -4.55
C VAL A 148 -14.76 2.87 -5.04
N GLN A 149 -15.38 2.69 -6.21
CA GLN A 149 -16.39 3.61 -6.74
C GLN A 149 -17.54 3.80 -5.74
N GLN A 150 -18.12 2.71 -5.25
CA GLN A 150 -19.22 2.78 -4.27
C GLN A 150 -18.79 3.51 -2.99
N ARG A 151 -17.55 3.28 -2.53
CA ARG A 151 -17.00 4.00 -1.37
C ARG A 151 -16.87 5.49 -1.64
N ILE A 152 -16.42 5.89 -2.83
CA ILE A 152 -16.31 7.31 -3.21
C ILE A 152 -17.69 7.96 -3.27
N GLU A 153 -18.69 7.28 -3.83
CA GLU A 153 -20.08 7.77 -3.85
C GLU A 153 -20.61 8.01 -2.42
N LEU A 154 -20.44 7.03 -1.52
CA LEU A 154 -20.83 7.18 -0.11
C LEU A 154 -20.10 8.34 0.60
N GLN A 155 -18.81 8.52 0.33
CA GLN A 155 -18.03 9.62 0.90
C GLN A 155 -18.46 10.98 0.35
N THR A 156 -18.81 11.04 -0.93
CA THR A 156 -19.31 12.25 -1.59
C THR A 156 -20.65 12.66 -0.99
N ASP A 157 -21.58 11.70 -0.86
CA ASP A 157 -22.88 11.92 -0.22
C ASP A 157 -22.75 12.37 1.24
N PHE A 158 -21.87 11.72 2.00
CA PHE A 158 -21.60 12.12 3.38
C PHE A 158 -21.05 13.55 3.45
N SER A 159 -20.11 13.90 2.57
CA SER A 159 -19.55 15.25 2.51
C SER A 159 -20.59 16.30 2.17
N HIS A 160 -21.50 16.01 1.22
CA HIS A 160 -22.60 16.92 0.89
C HIS A 160 -23.53 17.13 2.08
N ARG A 161 -23.98 16.05 2.74
CA ARG A 161 -24.82 16.16 3.93
C ARG A 161 -24.13 16.93 5.06
N MET A 162 -22.83 16.71 5.25
CA MET A 162 -22.05 17.46 6.24
C MET A 162 -21.99 18.95 5.90
N MET A 163 -21.82 19.31 4.63
CA MET A 163 -21.84 20.71 4.19
C MET A 163 -23.21 21.34 4.44
N ASP A 164 -24.31 20.67 4.09
CA ASP A 164 -25.67 21.15 4.31
C ASP A 164 -25.97 21.37 5.81
N GLU A 165 -25.55 20.44 6.67
CA GLU A 165 -25.72 20.54 8.13
C GLU A 165 -24.86 21.66 8.72
N VAL A 166 -23.63 21.84 8.23
CA VAL A 166 -22.76 22.94 8.66
C VAL A 166 -23.35 24.28 8.22
N GLU A 167 -23.86 24.41 7.00
CA GLU A 167 -24.51 25.63 6.52
C GLU A 167 -25.75 25.96 7.36
N SER A 168 -26.61 24.97 7.61
CA SER A 168 -27.77 25.12 8.50
C SER A 168 -27.36 25.49 9.93
N GLY A 169 -26.29 24.88 10.45
CA GLY A 169 -25.74 25.17 11.77
C GLY A 169 -25.23 26.61 11.87
N VAL A 170 -24.46 27.06 10.87
CA VAL A 170 -23.95 28.44 10.79
C VAL A 170 -25.11 29.43 10.64
N SER A 171 -26.08 29.16 9.76
CA SER A 171 -27.25 30.03 9.60
C SER A 171 -28.01 30.21 10.91
N ARG A 172 -28.21 29.12 11.67
CA ARG A 172 -28.87 29.18 13.00
C ARG A 172 -28.07 30.02 14.01
N LEU A 173 -26.74 29.91 14.01
CA LEU A 173 -25.89 30.72 14.88
C LEU A 173 -25.95 32.20 14.48
N VAL A 174 -25.95 32.51 13.19
CA VAL A 174 -26.09 33.89 12.67
C VAL A 174 -27.46 34.48 13.03
N ASP A 175 -28.54 33.71 12.87
CA ASP A 175 -29.89 34.16 13.25
C ASP A 175 -29.98 34.45 14.75
N ALA A 176 -29.40 33.58 15.60
CA ALA A 176 -29.34 33.78 17.03
C ALA A 176 -28.53 35.03 17.43
N ASP A 177 -27.36 35.23 16.82
CA ASP A 177 -26.52 36.42 17.05
C ASP A 177 -27.26 37.71 16.64
N MET A 178 -28.01 37.68 15.53
CA MET A 178 -28.82 38.80 15.06
C MET A 178 -30.00 39.10 15.98
N GLU A 179 -30.65 38.08 16.56
CA GLU A 179 -31.73 38.25 17.54
C GLU A 179 -31.21 38.87 18.85
N GLU A 180 -30.06 38.42 19.34
CA GLU A 180 -29.42 39.01 20.52
C GLU A 180 -29.03 40.48 20.26
N ALA A 181 -28.43 40.76 19.10
CA ALA A 181 -28.06 42.11 18.70
C ALA A 181 -29.28 43.03 18.56
N SER A 182 -30.36 42.55 17.96
CA SER A 182 -31.64 43.26 17.83
C SER A 182 -32.27 43.57 19.19
N THR A 183 -32.34 42.56 20.06
CA THR A 183 -32.84 42.72 21.45
C THR A 183 -32.01 43.73 22.22
N ARG A 184 -30.67 43.67 22.11
CA ARG A 184 -29.76 44.62 22.74
C ARG A 184 -29.98 46.04 22.21
N LEU A 185 -30.18 46.21 20.90
CA LEU A 185 -30.50 47.51 20.29
C LEU A 185 -31.82 48.08 20.82
N GLN A 186 -32.87 47.25 20.91
CA GLN A 186 -34.16 47.67 21.44
C GLN A 186 -34.06 48.07 22.91
N ALA A 187 -33.32 47.30 23.72
CA ALA A 187 -33.04 47.66 25.12
C ALA A 187 -32.33 49.02 25.24
N PHE A 188 -31.31 49.29 24.40
CA PHE A 188 -30.65 50.60 24.36
C PHE A 188 -31.60 51.73 23.95
N GLN A 189 -32.50 51.50 23.00
CA GLN A 189 -33.49 52.49 22.60
C GLN A 189 -34.48 52.79 23.74
N THR A 190 -34.98 51.77 24.43
CA THR A 190 -35.83 51.94 25.63
C THR A 190 -35.08 52.69 26.73
N GLN A 191 -33.81 52.36 26.96
CA GLN A 191 -32.97 53.08 27.94
C GLN A 191 -32.82 54.56 27.57
N LYS A 192 -32.63 54.90 26.28
CA LYS A 192 -32.59 56.30 25.81
C LYS A 192 -33.93 57.01 25.99
N GLN A 193 -35.05 56.35 25.70
CA GLN A 193 -36.38 56.94 25.90
C GLN A 193 -36.65 57.22 27.39
N LEU A 194 -36.29 56.28 28.27
CA LEU A 194 -36.38 56.47 29.72
C LEU A 194 -35.46 57.59 30.20
N ALA A 195 -34.25 57.71 29.65
CA ALA A 195 -33.33 58.80 29.97
C ALA A 195 -33.88 60.17 29.54
N LEU A 196 -34.42 60.28 28.33
CA LEU A 196 -35.08 61.51 27.84
C LEU A 196 -36.30 61.88 28.69
N GLN A 197 -37.13 60.89 29.03
CA GLN A 197 -38.29 61.12 29.89
C GLN A 197 -37.88 61.54 31.31
N SER A 198 -36.81 60.94 31.84
CA SER A 198 -36.22 61.35 33.13
C SER A 198 -35.70 62.80 33.06
N LEU A 199 -35.04 63.20 31.96
CA LEU A 199 -34.60 64.58 31.74
C LEU A 199 -35.77 65.56 31.59
N GLN A 200 -36.87 65.18 30.93
CA GLN A 200 -38.08 66.00 30.83
C GLN A 200 -38.75 66.17 32.20
N ILE A 201 -38.83 65.11 33.01
CA ILE A 201 -39.34 65.17 34.39
C ILE A 201 -38.45 66.07 35.26
N ALA A 202 -37.12 65.91 35.17
CA ALA A 202 -36.16 66.73 35.89
C ALA A 202 -36.26 68.22 35.52
N ASN A 203 -36.52 68.56 34.25
CA ASN A 203 -36.69 69.95 33.80
C ASN A 203 -38.07 70.55 34.12
N SER A 204 -39.11 69.73 34.26
CA SER A 204 -40.48 70.19 34.58
C SER A 204 -40.77 70.28 36.08
N GLN A 205 -40.07 69.51 36.93
CA GLN A 205 -40.21 69.59 38.40
C GLN A 205 -39.97 71.00 38.97
N PRO A 206 -38.92 71.76 38.60
CA PRO A 206 -38.69 73.11 39.11
C PRO A 206 -39.81 74.09 38.74
N GLN A 207 -40.46 73.91 37.58
CA GLN A 207 -41.54 74.77 37.10
C GLN A 207 -42.82 74.58 37.92
N ASN A 208 -43.14 73.35 38.30
CA ASN A 208 -44.28 73.05 39.20
C ASN A 208 -44.05 73.59 40.62
N ILE A 209 -42.79 73.61 41.11
CA ILE A 209 -42.46 74.21 42.40
C ILE A 209 -42.64 75.73 42.36
N LEU A 210 -42.21 76.40 41.29
CA LEU A 210 -42.40 77.85 41.13
C LEU A 210 -43.88 78.25 41.01
N SER A 211 -44.74 77.37 40.49
CA SER A 211 -46.19 77.55 40.47
C SER A 211 -46.86 77.52 41.85
N LEU A 212 -46.22 76.93 42.87
CA LEU A 212 -46.75 76.85 44.24
C LEU A 212 -46.33 78.02 45.13
N PHE A 213 -45.42 78.87 44.63
CA PHE A 213 -44.97 80.09 45.31
C PHE A 213 -45.62 81.37 44.74
N ASN A 214 -46.60 81.23 43.84
CA ASN A 214 -47.45 82.30 43.34
C ASN A 214 -48.88 82.17 43.87
#